data_AF-A0A973HK17-F1
#
_entry.id   AF-A0A973HK17-F1
#
_cell.length_a   1.000
_cell.length_b   1.000
_cell.length_c   1.000
_cell.angle_alpha   90.00
_cell.angle_beta   90.00
_cell.angle_gamma   90.00
#
_symmetry.space_group_name_H-M   'P 1'
#
loop_
_entity.id
_entity.type
_entity.pdbx_description
1 polymer ?
#
loop_
_entity_poly.entity_id
_entity_poly.type
_entity_poly.pdbx_seq_one_letter_code
_entity_poly.pdbx_strand_id
1 'polypeptide(L)' 'MNKEQVLQTIELLKEGYSLTDVTKIAKINVMYVSVIRKLMVMNLINIEG' A
#
# COMPACT_ATOMS: atom_id res chain seq x y z
N MET A 1 -7.90 5.72 6.57
CA MET A 1 -7.48 5.11 5.30
C MET A 1 -8.66 4.31 4.78
N ASN A 2 -9.19 4.66 3.61
CA ASN A 2 -10.35 3.97 3.03
C ASN A 2 -9.91 2.82 2.10
N LYS A 3 -10.86 2.00 1.61
CA LYS A 3 -10.56 0.86 0.74
C LYS A 3 -9.82 1.28 -0.53
N GLU A 4 -10.25 2.36 -1.20
CA GLU A 4 -9.59 2.89 -2.40
C GLU A 4 -8.12 3.26 -2.16
N GLN A 5 -7.81 3.95 -1.06
CA GLN A 5 -6.44 4.32 -0.73
C GLN A 5 -5.55 3.09 -0.49
N VAL A 6 -6.10 2.03 0.13
CA VAL A 6 -5.37 0.77 0.30
C VAL A 6 -5.12 0.12 -1.05
N LEU A 7 -6.13 0.04 -1.92
CA LEU A 7 -6.01 -0.52 -3.26
C LEU A 7 -4.96 0.22 -4.09
N GLN A 8 -5.03 1.55 -4.14
CA GLN A 8 -4.07 2.39 -4.83
C GLN A 8 -2.65 2.18 -4.30
N THR A 9 -2.48 2.10 -2.97
CA THR A 9 -1.17 1.85 -2.35
C THR A 9 -0.61 0.50 -2.77
N ILE A 10 -1.46 -0.53 -2.85
CA ILE A 10 -1.07 -1.88 -3.27
C ILE A 10 -0.64 -1.89 -4.74
N GLU A 11 -1.36 -1.20 -5.62
CA GLU A 11 -1.00 -1.08 -7.03
C GLU A 11 0.36 -0.42 -7.21
N LEU A 12 0.58 0.74 -6.58
CA LEU A 12 1.87 1.45 -6.63
C LEU A 12 3.03 0.58 -6.09
N LEU A 13 2.79 -0.18 -5.02
CA LEU A 13 3.81 -1.10 -4.48
C LEU A 13 4.10 -2.27 -5.43
N LYS A 14 3.08 -2.80 -6.15
CA LYS A 14 3.26 -3.85 -7.16
C LYS A 14 4.01 -3.35 -8.39
N GLU A 15 3.81 -2.09 -8.76
CA GLU A 15 4.53 -1.41 -9.84
C GLU A 15 5.99 -1.09 -9.48
N GLY A 16 6.40 -1.30 -8.22
CA GLY A 16 7.78 -1.15 -7.78
C GLY A 16 8.17 0.25 -7.30
N TYR A 17 7.19 1.14 -7.06
CA TYR A 17 7.46 2.46 -6.50
C TYR A 17 8.10 2.38 -5.11
N SER A 18 8.98 3.34 -4.80
CA SER A 18 9.58 3.45 -3.48
C SER A 18 8.54 3.85 -2.43
N LEU A 19 8.76 3.50 -1.16
CA LEU A 19 7.87 3.90 -0.06
C LEU A 19 7.67 5.43 -0.01
N THR A 20 8.71 6.21 -0.30
CA THR A 20 8.65 7.67 -0.33
C THR A 20 7.86 8.24 -1.49
N ASP A 21 7.76 7.54 -2.61
CA ASP A 21 6.94 7.99 -3.75
C ASP A 21 5.47 7.64 -3.50
N VAL A 22 5.22 6.43 -2.98
CA VAL A 22 3.88 5.97 -2.61
C VAL A 22 3.23 6.92 -1.59
N THR A 23 3.98 7.37 -0.58
CA THR A 23 3.44 8.31 0.44
C THR A 23 3.04 9.66 -0.16
N LYS A 24 3.78 10.15 -1.16
CA LYS A 24 3.46 11.40 -1.87
C LYS A 24 2.24 11.24 -2.77
N ILE A 25 2.17 10.16 -3.54
CA ILE A 25 1.10 9.92 -4.52
C ILE A 25 -0.23 9.59 -3.82
N ALA A 26 -0.21 8.61 -2.92
CA ALA A 26 -1.40 8.15 -2.21
C ALA A 26 -1.77 9.05 -1.01
N LYS A 27 -0.94 10.06 -0.71
CA LYS A 27 -1.09 10.99 0.43
C LYS A 27 -1.31 10.25 1.75
N ILE A 28 -0.48 9.23 1.99
CA ILE A 28 -0.54 8.34 3.16
C ILE A 28 0.78 8.42 3.94
N ASN A 29 0.70 8.29 5.26
CA ASN A 29 1.88 8.21 6.13
C ASN A 29 2.70 6.93 5.85
N VAL A 30 4.03 7.05 5.84
CA VAL A 30 4.97 5.95 5.56
C VAL A 30 4.77 4.71 6.44
N MET A 31 4.30 4.88 7.68
CA MET A 31 4.00 3.77 8.58
C MET A 31 2.90 2.87 8.01
N TYR A 32 1.82 3.44 7.47
CA TYR A 32 0.74 2.66 6.87
C TYR A 32 1.18 1.95 5.59
N VAL A 33 1.96 2.62 4.74
CA VAL A 33 2.54 1.98 3.54
C VAL A 33 3.42 0.79 3.93
N SER A 34 4.20 0.94 5.01
CA SER A 34 5.08 -0.13 5.52
C SER A 34 4.28 -1.33 6.04
N VAL A 35 3.16 -1.08 6.75
CA VAL A 35 2.24 -2.13 7.19
C VAL A 35 1.64 -2.86 5.98
N ILE A 36 1.11 -2.12 5.00
CA ILE A 36 0.55 -2.71 3.77
C ILE A 36 1.58 -3.59 3.07
N ARG A 37 2.80 -3.07 2.84
CA ARG A 37 3.88 -3.84 2.22
C ARG A 37 4.22 -5.11 3.01
N LYS A 38 4.25 -5.03 4.34
CA LYS A 38 4.53 -6.20 5.19
C LYS A 38 3.43 -7.25 5.06
N LEU A 39 2.16 -6.85 5.09
CA LEU A 39 1.03 -7.75 4.91
C LEU A 39 1.02 -8.38 3.50
N MET A 40 1.40 -7.64 2.46
CA MET A 40 1.56 -8.20 1.10
C MET A 40 2.63 -9.28 1.05
N VAL A 41 3.81 -9.04 1.64
CA VAL A 41 4.90 -10.04 1.70
C VAL A 41 4.49 -11.29 2.46
N MET A 42 3.62 -11.14 3.46
CA MET A 42 3.08 -12.25 4.23
C MET A 42 1.86 -12.93 3.58
N ASN A 43 1.41 -12.47 2.41
CA ASN A 43 0.16 -12.91 1.75
C ASN A 43 -1.08 -12.81 2.67
N LEU A 44 -1.12 -11.80 3.55
CA LEU A 44 -2.22 -11.60 4.51
C LEU A 44 -3.26 -10.58 4.06
N ILE A 45 -3.05 -9.91 2.93
CA ILE A 45 -4.07 -9.03 2.36
C ILE A 45 -4.98 -9.87 1.48
N ASN A 46 -6.22 -10.08 1.93
CA ASN A 46 -7.28 -10.57 1.08
C ASN A 46 -8.09 -9.37 0.57
N ILE A 47 -7.96 -9.06 -0.72
CA ILE A 47 -8.61 -7.90 -1.35
C ILE A 47 -10.00 -8.27 -1.91
N GLU A 48 -10.32 -9.57 -1.94
CA GLU A 48 -11.65 -10.07 -2.28
C GLU A 48 -12.64 -9.59 -1.22
N GLY A 49 -13.65 -8.85 -1.67
CA GLY A 49 -14.79 -8.42 -0.88
C GLY A 49 -16.07 -8.81 -1.59
#